data_AF-A0A1A8XYN6-F1
#
_entry.id   AF-A0A1A8XYN6-F1
#
_cell.length_a   1.000
_cell.length_b   1.000
_cell.length_c   1.000
_cell.angle_alpha   90.00
_cell.angle_beta   90.00
_cell.angle_gamma   90.00
#
_symmetry.space_group_name_H-M   'P 1'
#
loop_
_entity.id
_entity.type
_entity.pdbx_description
1 polymer ?
#
loop_
_entity_poly.entity_id
_entity_poly.type
_entity_poly.pdbx_seq_one_letter_code
_entity_poly.pdbx_strand_id
1 'polypeptide(L)'
;MARIADIRRSRRWPKLAEDRAEQMKREPDKVAHELEQCLRRDLARSGDFPRIHPMPASGADVPDDLDARLVVLGVNHPDSKDGGSAAELVAKAILENRGNTPRLYRNTLVFLAADAGGAGSDSRRRAGS
;
A
#
# COMPACT_ATOMS: atom_id res chain seq x y z
N MET A 1 -13.41 18.39 40.67
CA MET A 1 -11.95 18.41 40.90
C MET A 1 -11.52 17.09 41.56
N ALA A 2 -11.30 16.03 40.77
CA ALA A 2 -10.75 14.76 41.24
C ALA A 2 -9.58 14.36 40.31
N ARG A 3 -8.51 13.85 40.93
CA ARG A 3 -7.11 13.87 40.50
C ARG A 3 -6.76 12.96 39.32
N ILE A 4 -5.75 13.42 38.59
CA ILE A 4 -4.95 12.74 37.56
C ILE A 4 -4.24 11.51 38.16
N ALA A 5 -4.95 10.39 38.35
CA ALA A 5 -4.35 9.14 38.82
C ALA A 5 -5.22 7.92 38.49
N ASP A 6 -5.56 7.66 37.22
CA ASP A 6 -6.07 6.32 36.85
C ASP A 6 -5.70 5.86 35.42
N ILE A 7 -4.57 6.31 34.89
CA ILE A 7 -3.97 5.76 33.66
C ILE A 7 -2.95 4.68 34.07
N ARG A 8 -3.38 3.68 34.83
CA ARG A 8 -2.50 2.54 35.19
C ARG A 8 -3.26 1.22 35.25
N ARG A 9 -4.14 0.96 34.29
CA ARG A 9 -4.69 -0.40 34.08
C ARG A 9 -5.17 -0.65 32.64
N SER A 10 -4.25 -0.74 31.68
CA SER A 10 -4.43 -1.62 30.51
C SER A 10 -3.11 -1.89 29.76
N ARG A 11 -2.22 -2.68 30.36
CA ARG A 11 -1.20 -3.44 29.60
C ARG A 11 -1.86 -4.63 28.88
N ARG A 12 -2.99 -4.41 28.19
CA ARG A 12 -3.74 -5.43 27.46
C ARG A 12 -3.89 -5.10 25.97
N TRP A 13 -3.46 -3.93 25.52
CA TRP A 13 -3.37 -3.60 24.10
C TRP A 13 -2.23 -4.31 23.35
N PRO A 14 -0.99 -4.43 23.89
CA PRO A 14 0.10 -5.07 23.13
C PRO A 14 -0.13 -6.57 22.97
N LYS A 15 -0.64 -7.24 24.00
CA LYS A 15 -0.88 -8.70 23.97
C LYS A 15 -2.04 -9.09 23.05
N LEU A 16 -3.12 -8.31 23.04
CA LEU A 16 -4.24 -8.51 22.12
C LEU A 16 -3.85 -8.18 20.67
N ALA A 17 -2.97 -7.19 20.46
CA ALA A 17 -2.41 -6.88 19.15
C ALA A 17 -1.43 -7.96 18.67
N GLU A 18 -0.60 -8.53 19.56
CA GLU A 18 0.29 -9.67 19.27
C GLU A 18 -0.50 -10.93 18.93
N ASP A 19 -1.47 -11.31 19.76
CA ASP A 19 -2.31 -12.50 19.52
C ASP A 19 -3.11 -12.35 18.21
N ARG A 20 -3.59 -11.13 17.91
CA ARG A 20 -4.29 -10.83 16.65
C ARG A 20 -3.31 -10.83 15.47
N ALA A 21 -2.09 -10.31 15.62
CA ALA A 21 -1.04 -10.40 14.60
C ALA A 21 -0.64 -11.86 14.32
N GLU A 22 -0.59 -12.72 15.35
CA GLU A 22 -0.32 -14.15 15.21
C GLU A 22 -1.47 -14.92 14.54
N GLN A 23 -2.72 -14.56 14.81
CA GLN A 23 -3.86 -15.10 14.07
C GLN A 23 -3.88 -14.61 12.61
N MET A 24 -3.54 -13.36 12.37
CA MET A 24 -3.44 -12.78 11.02
C MET A 24 -2.34 -13.43 10.16
N LYS A 25 -1.31 -14.03 10.77
CA LYS A 25 -0.31 -14.87 10.06
C LYS A 25 -0.91 -16.16 9.51
N ARG A 26 -2.03 -16.64 10.05
CA ARG A 26 -2.65 -17.91 9.64
C ARG A 26 -3.55 -17.78 8.41
N GLU A 27 -3.98 -16.55 8.08
CA GLU A 27 -4.91 -16.28 6.98
C GLU A 27 -4.48 -15.03 6.17
N PRO A 28 -3.30 -15.06 5.52
CA PRO A 28 -2.75 -13.90 4.80
C PRO A 28 -3.69 -13.37 3.70
N ASP A 29 -4.44 -14.25 3.04
CA ASP A 29 -5.38 -13.89 1.98
C ASP A 29 -6.56 -13.06 2.50
N LYS A 30 -7.09 -13.40 3.68
CA LYS A 30 -8.17 -12.62 4.30
C LYS A 30 -7.67 -11.23 4.71
N VAL A 31 -6.45 -11.16 5.22
CA VAL A 31 -5.83 -9.88 5.60
C VAL A 31 -5.60 -9.01 4.37
N ALA A 32 -5.09 -9.58 3.28
CA ALA A 32 -4.92 -8.87 2.02
C ALA A 32 -6.27 -8.34 1.52
N HIS A 33 -7.31 -9.17 1.51
CA HIS A 33 -8.64 -8.77 1.06
C HIS A 33 -9.26 -7.64 1.88
N GLU A 34 -9.19 -7.70 3.21
CA GLU A 34 -9.70 -6.63 4.09
C GLU A 34 -8.92 -5.33 3.89
N LEU A 35 -7.60 -5.42 3.70
CA LEU A 35 -6.76 -4.27 3.43
C LEU A 35 -7.11 -3.63 2.07
N GLU A 36 -7.33 -4.44 1.04
CA GLU A 36 -7.79 -3.96 -0.27
C GLU A 36 -9.14 -3.25 -0.16
N GLN A 37 -10.09 -3.82 0.60
CA GLN A 37 -11.39 -3.18 0.85
C GLN A 37 -11.25 -1.87 1.64
N CYS A 38 -10.36 -1.81 2.63
CA CYS A 38 -10.07 -0.57 3.35
C CYS A 38 -9.50 0.49 2.41
N LEU A 39 -8.47 0.11 1.64
CA LEU A 39 -7.78 1.00 0.71
C LEU A 39 -8.73 1.52 -0.37
N ARG A 40 -9.62 0.69 -0.92
CA ARG A 40 -10.64 1.13 -1.89
C ARG A 40 -11.60 2.15 -1.29
N ARG A 41 -12.01 1.98 -0.02
CA ARG A 41 -12.88 2.94 0.68
C ARG A 41 -12.17 4.27 0.92
N ASP A 42 -10.91 4.22 1.32
CA ASP A 42 -10.12 5.42 1.58
C ASP A 42 -9.82 6.20 0.30
N LEU A 43 -9.48 5.49 -0.79
CA LEU A 43 -9.20 6.07 -2.11
C LEU A 43 -10.46 6.52 -2.86
N ALA A 44 -11.66 6.12 -2.43
CA ALA A 44 -12.92 6.66 -2.96
C ALA A 44 -13.08 8.16 -2.63
N ARG A 45 -12.38 8.66 -1.61
CA ARG A 45 -12.23 10.08 -1.35
C ARG A 45 -11.08 10.59 -2.20
N SER A 46 -11.37 10.94 -3.45
CA SER A 46 -10.40 11.52 -4.38
C SER A 46 -9.74 12.73 -3.74
N GLY A 47 -8.43 12.65 -3.48
CA GLY A 47 -7.61 13.80 -3.11
C GLY A 47 -7.25 14.63 -4.35
N ASP A 48 -6.01 15.07 -4.44
CA ASP A 48 -5.53 15.91 -5.55
C ASP A 48 -5.34 15.17 -6.88
N PHE A 49 -5.49 13.84 -6.91
CA PHE A 49 -5.42 13.06 -8.14
C PHE A 49 -6.81 12.96 -8.79
N PRO A 50 -6.97 13.38 -10.06
CA PRO A 50 -8.27 13.37 -10.73
C PRO A 50 -8.77 11.93 -10.99
N ARG A 51 -7.84 10.95 -11.08
CA ARG A 51 -8.17 9.53 -11.27
C ARG A 51 -7.24 8.67 -10.42
N ILE A 52 -7.84 7.78 -9.64
CA ILE A 52 -7.14 6.75 -8.86
C ILE A 52 -7.61 5.39 -9.36
N HIS A 53 -6.64 4.51 -9.66
CA HIS A 53 -6.85 3.13 -10.09
C HIS A 53 -6.38 2.19 -8.98
N PRO A 54 -7.29 1.80 -8.08
CA PRO A 54 -6.95 0.98 -6.91
C PRO A 54 -6.85 -0.50 -7.32
N MET A 55 -5.66 -1.06 -7.20
CA MET A 55 -5.34 -2.48 -7.46
C MET A 55 -5.88 -2.96 -8.82
N PRO A 56 -5.40 -2.38 -9.94
CA PRO A 56 -5.80 -2.85 -11.26
C PRO A 56 -5.33 -4.30 -11.45
N ALA A 57 -6.17 -5.13 -12.09
CA ALA A 57 -5.80 -6.50 -12.41
C ALA A 57 -4.77 -6.53 -13.55
N SER A 58 -4.82 -5.55 -14.44
CA SER A 58 -3.87 -5.41 -15.54
C SER A 58 -3.73 -3.96 -16.01
N GLY A 59 -2.74 -3.72 -16.88
CA GLY A 59 -2.60 -2.43 -17.56
C GLY A 59 -3.81 -2.05 -18.41
N ALA A 60 -4.72 -2.98 -18.76
CA ALA A 60 -5.94 -2.66 -19.50
C ALA A 60 -6.94 -1.84 -18.68
N ASP A 61 -6.92 -1.98 -17.35
CA ASP A 61 -7.82 -1.28 -16.43
C ASP A 61 -7.43 0.19 -16.23
N VAL A 62 -6.26 0.59 -16.72
CA VAL A 62 -5.71 1.93 -16.58
C VAL A 62 -5.73 2.60 -17.96
N PRO A 63 -6.61 3.60 -18.22
CA PRO A 63 -6.68 4.24 -19.53
C PRO A 63 -5.37 4.98 -19.89
N ASP A 64 -5.15 5.21 -21.18
CA ASP A 64 -3.97 5.90 -21.72
C ASP A 64 -4.44 7.23 -22.29
N ASP A 65 -4.46 8.25 -21.43
CA ASP A 65 -4.92 9.60 -21.76
C ASP A 65 -4.03 10.63 -21.03
N LEU A 66 -4.27 11.92 -21.31
CA LEU A 66 -3.38 13.02 -20.91
C LEU A 66 -3.45 13.36 -19.41
N ASP A 67 -4.48 12.90 -18.69
CA ASP A 67 -4.65 13.22 -17.28
C ASP A 67 -3.70 12.40 -16.40
N ALA A 68 -3.09 13.04 -15.41
CA ALA A 68 -2.29 12.36 -14.39
C ALA A 68 -3.16 11.41 -13.55
N ARG A 69 -2.67 10.20 -13.29
CA ARG A 69 -3.41 9.17 -12.54
C ARG A 69 -2.52 8.43 -11.55
N LEU A 70 -3.11 8.13 -10.41
CA LEU A 70 -2.49 7.32 -9.38
C LEU A 70 -2.90 5.85 -9.57
N VAL A 71 -1.91 4.97 -9.73
CA VAL A 71 -2.08 3.53 -9.79
C VAL A 71 -1.59 2.94 -8.46
N VAL A 72 -2.50 2.33 -7.70
CA VAL A 72 -2.15 1.74 -6.40
C VAL A 72 -2.02 0.23 -6.57
N LEU A 73 -0.82 -0.30 -6.38
CA LEU A 73 -0.55 -1.73 -6.48
C LEU A 73 -1.02 -2.46 -5.22
N GLY A 74 -1.46 -3.70 -5.39
CA GLY A 74 -1.85 -4.56 -4.27
C GLY A 74 -0.67 -4.95 -3.37
N VAL A 75 -0.97 -5.35 -2.14
CA VAL A 75 0.06 -5.73 -1.15
C VAL A 75 0.84 -6.99 -1.48
N ASN A 76 0.37 -7.76 -2.46
CA ASN A 76 1.08 -8.90 -3.03
C ASN A 76 2.26 -8.48 -3.91
N HIS A 77 2.37 -7.18 -4.24
CA HIS A 77 3.46 -6.61 -5.01
C HIS A 77 4.20 -5.57 -4.17
N PRO A 78 4.93 -5.99 -3.13
CA PRO A 78 5.71 -5.05 -2.33
C PRO A 78 6.91 -4.51 -3.12
N ASP A 79 7.27 -3.28 -2.82
CA ASP A 79 8.43 -2.59 -3.36
C ASP A 79 9.63 -2.72 -2.43
N SER A 80 10.84 -2.87 -3.00
CA SER A 80 12.08 -2.95 -2.23
C SER A 80 13.10 -1.95 -2.80
N LYS A 81 13.93 -1.40 -1.92
CA LYS A 81 14.96 -0.41 -2.27
C LYS A 81 16.13 -1.00 -3.06
N ASP A 82 16.23 -2.32 -3.11
CA ASP A 82 17.30 -3.03 -3.83
C ASP A 82 17.04 -3.14 -5.35
N GLY A 83 15.87 -2.66 -5.82
CA GLY A 83 15.45 -2.73 -7.21
C GLY A 83 15.00 -4.14 -7.64
N GLY A 84 14.31 -4.23 -8.78
CA GLY A 84 13.75 -5.46 -9.30
C GLY A 84 12.61 -6.03 -8.46
N SER A 85 11.91 -5.17 -7.71
CA SER A 85 10.82 -5.58 -6.83
C SER A 85 9.60 -6.09 -7.60
N ALA A 86 8.71 -6.82 -6.92
CA ALA A 86 7.45 -7.25 -7.51
C ALA A 86 6.59 -6.05 -7.94
N ALA A 87 6.65 -4.94 -7.18
CA ALA A 87 6.03 -3.68 -7.54
C ALA A 87 6.60 -3.11 -8.84
N GLU A 88 7.92 -3.03 -8.97
CA GLU A 88 8.58 -2.48 -10.16
C GLU A 88 8.25 -3.27 -11.43
N LEU A 89 8.21 -4.60 -11.35
CA LEU A 89 7.86 -5.45 -12.49
C LEU A 89 6.44 -5.17 -12.98
N VAL A 90 5.47 -5.09 -12.06
CA VAL A 90 4.07 -4.79 -12.39
C VAL A 90 3.92 -3.35 -12.88
N ALA A 91 4.57 -2.39 -12.20
CA ALA A 91 4.55 -0.99 -12.58
C ALA A 91 5.11 -0.80 -13.99
N LYS A 92 6.22 -1.46 -14.33
CA LYS A 92 6.82 -1.42 -15.66
C LYS A 92 5.91 -2.00 -16.72
N ALA A 93 5.27 -3.14 -16.45
CA ALA A 93 4.31 -3.76 -17.37
C ALA A 93 3.13 -2.81 -17.66
N ILE A 94 2.58 -2.17 -16.62
CA ILE A 94 1.51 -1.18 -16.75
C ILE A 94 2.01 0.10 -17.44
N LEU A 95 3.24 0.54 -17.16
CA LEU A 95 3.83 1.75 -17.75
C LEU A 95 4.08 1.59 -19.25
N GLU A 96 4.47 0.40 -19.70
CA GLU A 96 4.79 0.13 -21.09
C GLU A 96 3.56 -0.16 -21.93
N ASN A 97 2.56 -0.86 -21.35
CA ASN A 97 1.40 -1.35 -22.10
C ASN A 97 0.07 -1.08 -21.39
N ARG A 98 -0.95 -0.76 -22.20
CA ARG A 98 -2.37 -0.81 -21.81
C ARG A 98 -2.96 -2.09 -22.38
N GLY A 99 -2.95 -3.16 -21.58
CA GLY A 99 -3.26 -4.50 -22.09
C GLY A 99 -2.17 -4.96 -23.05
N ASN A 100 -2.54 -5.20 -24.31
CA ASN A 100 -1.60 -5.62 -25.37
C ASN A 100 -1.13 -4.47 -26.28
N THR A 101 -1.54 -3.24 -25.99
CA THR A 101 -1.17 -2.07 -26.81
C THR A 101 -0.12 -1.22 -26.09
N PRO A 102 0.98 -0.82 -26.75
CA PRO A 102 1.95 0.09 -26.16
C PRO A 102 1.32 1.42 -25.74
N ARG A 103 1.72 1.95 -24.58
CA ARG A 103 1.27 3.27 -24.11
C ARG A 103 2.02 4.41 -24.77
N LEU A 104 1.27 5.46 -25.08
CA LEU A 104 1.76 6.73 -25.59
C LEU A 104 2.09 7.71 -24.46
N TYR A 105 1.26 7.78 -23.42
CA TYR A 105 1.38 8.79 -22.35
C TYR A 105 1.91 8.20 -21.04
N ARG A 106 3.11 7.61 -21.10
CA ARG A 106 3.74 6.96 -19.94
C ARG A 106 3.95 7.91 -18.75
N ASN A 107 4.19 9.18 -19.04
CA ASN A 107 4.49 10.21 -18.05
C ASN A 107 3.28 10.63 -17.19
N THR A 108 2.08 10.14 -17.49
CA THR A 108 0.86 10.49 -16.73
C THR A 108 0.57 9.49 -15.60
N LEU A 109 1.40 8.47 -15.42
CA LEU A 109 1.22 7.44 -14.39
C LEU A 109 2.10 7.70 -13.16
N VAL A 110 1.47 7.72 -11.99
CA VAL A 110 2.15 7.67 -10.68
C VAL A 110 1.81 6.35 -10.02
N PHE A 111 2.79 5.64 -9.48
CA PHE A 111 2.58 4.34 -8.83
C PHE A 111 2.77 4.44 -7.32
N LEU A 112 1.90 3.75 -6.58
CA LEU A 112 2.00 3.55 -5.13
C LEU A 112 2.05 2.05 -4.84
N ALA A 113 3.05 1.61 -4.08
CA ALA A 113 3.21 0.22 -3.66
C ALA A 113 3.53 0.14 -2.18
N ALA A 114 3.23 -1.00 -1.56
CA ALA A 114 3.58 -1.25 -0.17
C ALA A 114 5.10 -1.49 -0.05
N ASP A 115 5.74 -0.92 0.98
CA ASP A 115 7.17 -1.14 1.22
C ASP A 115 7.43 -2.54 1.82
N ALA A 116 8.39 -3.28 1.25
CA ALA A 116 8.81 -4.60 1.69
C ALA A 116 9.52 -4.59 3.06
N GLY A 117 10.09 -3.45 3.46
CA GLY A 117 10.72 -3.23 4.77
C GLY A 117 9.74 -3.05 5.92
N GLY A 118 8.44 -2.94 5.61
CA GLY A 118 7.34 -2.99 6.55
C GLY A 118 7.19 -1.76 7.46
N ALA A 119 5.93 -1.47 7.81
CA ALA A 119 5.49 -0.45 8.78
C ALA A 119 5.97 -0.69 10.24
N GLY A 120 6.96 -1.55 10.45
CA GLY A 120 7.58 -1.90 11.73
C GLY A 120 9.09 -1.73 11.78
N SER A 121 9.75 -1.33 10.69
CA SER A 121 11.18 -0.98 10.72
C SER A 121 11.36 0.48 11.17
N ASP A 122 11.07 0.73 12.45
CA ASP A 122 11.42 1.98 13.16
C ASP A 122 12.90 2.28 12.91
N SER A 123 13.13 3.33 12.11
CA SER A 123 14.41 3.89 11.71
C SER A 123 15.11 4.55 12.91
N ARG A 124 15.42 3.75 13.93
CA ARG A 124 16.21 4.15 15.11
C ARG A 124 17.71 3.91 14.92
N ARG A 125 18.18 3.95 13.67
CA ARG A 125 19.62 3.95 13.33
C ARG A 125 19.92 5.18 12.49
N ARG A 126 20.10 6.32 13.15
CA ARG A 126 20.99 7.44 12.75
C ARG A 126 20.96 8.53 13.83
N ALA A 127 21.64 8.27 14.94
CA ALA A 127 22.30 9.27 15.76
C ALA A 127 23.33 8.53 16.63
N GLY A 128 24.62 8.71 16.35
CA GLY A 128 25.71 8.18 17.16
C GLY A 128 26.77 7.40 16.37
N SER A 129 27.64 8.12 15.68
CA SER A 129 29.10 8.05 15.88
C SER A 129 29.75 9.24 15.20
#